data_AF-A0A2Z3UVD8-F1
#
_entry.id   AF-A0A2Z3UVD8-F1
#
_cell.length_a   1.000
_cell.length_b   1.000
_cell.length_c   1.000
_cell.angle_alpha   90.00
_cell.angle_beta   90.00
_cell.angle_gamma   90.00
#
_symmetry.space_group_name_H-M   'P 1'
#
loop_
_entity.id
_entity.type
_entity.pdbx_description
1 polymer ?
#
loop_
_entity_poly.entity_id
_entity_poly.type
_entity_poly.pdbx_seq_one_letter_code
_entity_poly.pdbx_strand_id
1 'polypeptide(L)'
;MAARDHELLQAAKHIATALGFTPDEVMRRVVELGRGDRADWSSSELLLLALAQLVTERPTPPGTGGRAETVENIEAPNLGTDQVGKRGLGAGRQSR
;
A
#
# COMPACT_ATOMS: atom_id res chain seq x y z
N MET A 1 7.00 23.27 -15.03
CA MET A 1 6.45 23.56 -13.69
C MET A 1 5.29 22.62 -13.35
N ALA A 2 4.19 22.62 -14.12
CA ALA A 2 2.98 21.87 -13.81
C ALA A 2 3.14 20.34 -13.61
N ALA A 3 4.04 19.69 -14.36
CA ALA A 3 4.30 18.26 -14.18
C ALA A 3 4.90 17.92 -12.80
N ARG A 4 5.84 18.76 -12.33
CA ARG A 4 6.50 18.60 -11.02
C ARG A 4 5.52 18.79 -9.86
N ASP A 5 4.65 19.78 -9.95
CA ASP A 5 3.63 20.03 -8.92
C ASP A 5 2.58 18.91 -8.89
N HIS A 6 2.26 18.34 -10.06
CA HIS A 6 1.38 17.17 -10.14
C HIS A 6 2.02 15.94 -9.50
N GLU A 7 3.29 15.65 -9.81
CA GLU A 7 4.04 14.53 -9.20
C GLU A 7 4.14 14.69 -7.68
N LEU A 8 4.40 15.90 -7.20
CA LEU A 8 4.45 16.18 -5.76
C LEU A 8 3.09 15.99 -5.10
N LEU A 9 2.01 16.43 -5.75
CA LEU A 9 0.66 16.21 -5.25
C LEU A 9 0.32 14.71 -5.16
N GLN A 10 0.71 13.92 -6.16
CA GLN A 10 0.53 12.46 -6.12
C GLN A 10 1.34 11.83 -4.98
N ALA A 11 2.62 12.22 -4.85
CA ALA A 11 3.48 11.74 -3.77
C ALA A 11 2.89 12.08 -2.39
N ALA A 12 2.41 13.31 -2.20
CA ALA A 12 1.79 13.73 -0.96
C ALA A 12 0.53 12.94 -0.62
N LYS A 13 -0.31 12.60 -1.62
CA LYS A 13 -1.48 11.72 -1.41
C LYS A 13 -1.06 10.33 -0.94
N HIS A 14 -0.05 9.73 -1.57
CA HIS A 14 0.45 8.43 -1.15
C HIS A 14 1.05 8.47 0.27
N ILE A 15 1.81 9.51 0.60
CA ILE A 15 2.38 9.72 1.92
C ILE A 15 1.28 9.91 2.97
N ALA A 16 0.27 10.75 2.68
CA ALA A 16 -0.88 10.95 3.55
C ALA A 16 -1.56 9.63 3.91
N THR A 17 -1.89 8.83 2.89
CA THR A 17 -2.52 7.52 3.06
C THR A 17 -1.63 6.56 3.86
N ALA A 18 -0.32 6.52 3.59
CA ALA A 18 0.62 5.68 4.33
C ALA A 18 0.73 6.08 5.80
N LEU A 19 0.51 7.36 6.11
CA LEU A 19 0.43 7.90 7.46
C LEU A 19 -0.98 7.78 8.06
N GLY A 20 -1.97 7.26 7.33
CA GLY A 20 -3.34 7.13 7.83
C GLY A 20 -4.15 8.43 7.83
N PHE A 21 -3.70 9.45 7.10
CA PHE A 21 -4.47 10.66 6.81
C PHE A 21 -5.21 10.54 5.49
N THR A 22 -6.38 11.16 5.41
CA THR A 22 -7.10 11.29 4.15
C THR A 22 -6.52 12.43 3.30
N PRO A 23 -6.56 12.34 1.95
CA PRO A 23 -6.19 13.46 1.09
C PRO A 23 -6.94 14.76 1.41
N ASP A 24 -8.22 14.66 1.79
CA ASP A 24 -9.05 15.81 2.16
C ASP A 24 -8.59 16.50 3.44
N GLU A 25 -8.13 15.75 4.45
CA GLU A 25 -7.53 16.32 5.66
C GLU A 25 -6.28 17.15 5.32
N VAL A 26 -5.42 16.61 4.46
CA VAL A 26 -4.20 17.31 4.01
C VAL A 26 -4.55 18.57 3.22
N MET A 27 -5.47 18.48 2.26
CA MET A 27 -5.87 19.62 1.43
C MET A 27 -6.56 20.71 2.25
N ARG A 28 -7.37 20.35 3.25
CA ARG A 28 -7.98 21.30 4.17
C ARG A 28 -6.90 22.10 4.91
N ARG A 29 -5.88 21.41 5.45
CA ARG A 29 -4.77 22.07 6.14
C ARG A 29 -3.96 22.97 5.21
N VAL A 30 -3.73 22.56 3.95
CA VAL A 30 -3.07 23.42 2.94
C VAL A 30 -3.83 24.73 2.73
N VAL A 31 -5.16 24.66 2.60
CA VAL A 31 -6.01 25.85 2.43
C VAL A 31 -5.99 26.74 3.68
N GLU A 32 -6.04 26.16 4.87
CA GLU A 32 -5.92 26.90 6.13
C GLU A 32 -4.58 27.64 6.22
N LEU A 33 -3.48 26.97 5.87
CA LEU A 33 -2.14 27.57 5.86
C LEU A 33 -2.01 28.70 4.83
N GLY A 34 -2.58 28.53 3.63
CA GLY A 34 -2.53 29.53 2.57
C GLY A 34 -3.40 30.78 2.83
N ARG A 35 -4.32 30.74 3.80
CA ARG A 35 -5.15 31.89 4.22
C ARG A 35 -4.51 32.74 5.31
N GLY A 36 -3.45 32.25 5.97
CA GLY A 36 -2.73 32.97 7.03
C GLY A 36 -1.51 33.73 6.52
N ASP A 37 -0.49 33.87 7.37
CA ASP A 37 0.77 34.58 7.08
C ASP A 37 1.66 33.93 6.00
N ARG A 38 1.16 32.91 5.31
CA ARG A 38 1.91 32.10 4.32
C ARG A 38 1.26 32.13 2.94
N ALA A 39 0.56 33.21 2.63
CA ALA A 39 -0.11 33.39 1.33
C ALA A 39 0.86 33.47 0.14
N ASP A 40 2.12 33.80 0.38
CA ASP A 40 3.20 33.88 -0.60
C ASP A 40 3.91 32.53 -0.84
N TRP A 41 3.63 31.51 -0.03
CA TRP A 41 4.26 30.21 -0.14
C TRP A 41 3.71 29.44 -1.34
N SER A 42 4.57 28.64 -1.97
CA SER A 42 4.13 27.75 -3.04
C SER A 42 3.22 26.65 -2.50
N SER A 43 2.30 26.15 -3.32
CA SER A 43 1.41 25.02 -2.98
C SER A 43 2.20 23.81 -2.46
N SER A 44 3.37 23.58 -3.03
CA SER A 44 4.30 22.52 -2.67
C SER A 44 4.86 22.66 -1.25
N GLU A 45 5.23 23.88 -0.84
CA GLU A 45 5.69 24.17 0.52
C GLU A 45 4.56 24.05 1.53
N LEU A 46 3.38 24.57 1.19
CA LEU A 46 2.18 24.44 2.04
C LEU A 46 1.78 22.98 2.24
N LEU A 47 1.92 22.15 1.21
CA LEU A 47 1.62 20.72 1.24
C LEU A 47 2.56 19.94 2.16
N LEU A 48 3.87 20.19 2.05
CA LEU A 48 4.86 19.56 2.93
C LEU A 48 4.68 19.99 4.39
N LEU A 49 4.39 21.28 4.61
CA LEU A 49 4.14 21.80 5.96
C LEU A 49 2.85 21.24 6.56
N ALA A 50 1.79 21.12 5.76
CA ALA A 50 0.54 20.51 6.20
C ALA A 50 0.75 19.07 6.67
N LEU A 51 1.48 18.25 5.89
CA LEU A 51 1.82 16.88 6.26
C LEU A 51 2.63 16.83 7.57
N ALA A 52 3.64 17.69 7.71
CA ALA A 52 4.47 17.75 8.91
C ALA A 52 3.66 18.12 10.17
N GLN A 53 2.75 19.08 10.06
CA GLN A 53 1.89 19.48 11.17
C GLN A 53 0.91 18.37 11.56
N LEU A 54 0.29 17.71 10.58
CA LEU A 54 -0.66 16.61 10.84
C LEU A 54 -0.01 15.44 11.59
N VAL A 55 1.21 15.04 11.19
CA VAL A 55 1.98 14.00 11.88
C VAL A 55 2.35 14.43 13.31
N THR A 56 2.66 15.71 13.51
CA THR A 56 3.01 16.24 14.84
C THR A 56 1.81 16.24 15.78
N GLU A 57 0.63 16.63 15.29
CA GLU A 57 -0.60 16.67 16.09
C GLU A 57 -1.16 15.29 16.39
N ARG A 58 -1.01 14.36 15.44
CA ARG A 58 -1.50 12.99 15.55
C ARG A 58 -0.37 12.04 15.16
N PRO A 59 0.55 11.73 16.11
CA PRO A 59 1.63 10.79 15.85
C PRO A 59 1.05 9.46 15.39
N THR A 60 1.44 9.07 14.18
CA THR A 60 0.98 7.84 13.56
C THR A 60 1.87 6.71 14.05
N PRO A 61 1.31 5.61 14.62
CA PRO A 61 2.14 4.50 15.09
C PRO A 61 3.02 3.96 13.96
N PRO A 62 4.29 3.64 14.23
CA PRO A 62 5.12 2.96 13.24
C PRO A 62 4.47 1.62 12.89
N GLY A 63 3.98 1.48 11.65
CA GLY A 63 3.41 0.23 11.13
C GLY A 63 1.96 0.30 10.62
N THR A 64 1.24 1.41 10.75
CA THR A 64 -0.16 1.49 10.26
C THR A 64 -0.28 1.66 8.74
N GLY A 65 0.82 2.01 8.04
CA GLY A 65 0.88 2.15 6.59
C GLY A 65 0.96 0.84 5.79
N GLY A 66 0.77 -0.31 6.45
CA GLY A 66 0.88 -1.64 5.85
C GLY A 66 -0.47 -2.31 5.64
N ARG A 67 -1.25 -1.84 4.66
CA ARG A 67 -2.19 -2.74 3.97
C ARG A 67 -2.19 -2.41 2.47
N ALA A 68 -1.03 -2.62 1.85
CA ALA A 68 -1.06 -3.18 0.51
C ALA A 68 -1.86 -4.48 0.65
N GLU A 69 -3.04 -4.50 0.03
CA GLU A 69 -3.86 -5.70 -0.09
C GLU A 69 -2.94 -6.82 -0.60
N THR A 70 -2.58 -7.74 0.27
CA THR A 70 -1.97 -8.99 -0.15
C THR A 70 -3.06 -9.65 -0.96
N VAL A 71 -2.89 -9.60 -2.28
CA VAL A 71 -3.69 -10.33 -3.26
C VAL A 71 -3.94 -11.70 -2.67
N GLU A 72 -5.21 -11.98 -2.38
CA GLU A 72 -5.63 -13.21 -1.72
C GLU A 72 -5.01 -14.39 -2.45
N ASN A 73 -4.26 -15.16 -1.66
CA ASN A 73 -3.95 -16.58 -1.83
C ASN A 73 -4.81 -17.23 -2.94
N ILE A 74 -4.30 -17.28 -4.17
CA ILE A 74 -4.86 -18.18 -5.18
C ILE A 74 -4.47 -19.57 -4.69
N GLU A 75 -5.39 -20.16 -3.94
CA GLU A 75 -5.43 -21.55 -3.58
C GLU A 75 -5.08 -22.35 -4.84
N ALA A 76 -3.89 -22.97 -4.85
CA ALA A 76 -3.54 -23.90 -5.90
C ALA A 76 -4.64 -24.98 -5.90
N PRO A 77 -5.31 -25.25 -7.03
CA PRO A 77 -6.35 -26.26 -7.06
C PRO A 77 -5.74 -27.58 -6.63
N ASN A 78 -6.25 -28.13 -5.53
CA ASN A 78 -5.92 -29.46 -5.06
C ASN A 78 -6.42 -30.46 -6.11
N LEU A 79 -5.56 -30.80 -7.07
CA LEU A 79 -5.80 -31.87 -8.03
C LEU A 79 -5.61 -33.21 -7.33
N GLY A 80 -6.58 -33.54 -6.47
CA GLY A 80 -6.91 -34.92 -6.17
C GLY A 80 -7.56 -35.53 -7.39
N THR A 81 -6.82 -36.36 -8.12
CA THR A 81 -7.42 -37.33 -9.04
C THR A 81 -6.85 -38.71 -8.75
N ASP A 82 -7.62 -39.45 -7.95
CA ASP A 82 -7.82 -40.88 -8.06
C ASP A 82 -7.72 -41.35 -9.52
N GLN A 83 -6.65 -42.07 -9.85
CA GLN A 83 -6.65 -42.99 -10.98
C GLN A 83 -5.96 -44.29 -10.57
N VAL A 84 -6.82 -45.22 -10.15
CA VAL A 84 -6.89 -46.59 -10.66
C VAL A 84 -5.69 -47.50 -10.37
N GLY A 85 -5.95 -48.41 -9.44
CA GLY A 85 -5.13 -49.59 -9.21
C GLY A 85 -5.15 -50.62 -10.35
N LYS A 86 -4.23 -51.56 -10.18
CA LYS A 86 -4.28 -52.96 -10.64
C LYS A 86 -4.19 -53.20 -12.15
N ARG A 87 -2.95 -53.34 -12.63
CA ARG A 87 -2.46 -54.42 -13.52
C ARG A 87 -0.95 -54.50 -13.26
N GLY A 88 -0.27 -55.59 -12.95
CA GLY A 88 -0.55 -57.01 -13.02
C GLY A 88 0.80 -57.69 -13.31
N LEU A 89 1.20 -58.64 -12.46
CA LEU A 89 2.08 -59.79 -12.70
C LEU A 89 3.52 -59.60 -13.25
N GLY A 90 4.52 -60.17 -12.54
CA GLY A 90 5.86 -60.36 -13.09
C GLY A 90 6.96 -60.89 -12.16
N ALA A 91 6.71 -61.98 -11.44
CA ALA A 91 7.65 -62.96 -10.87
C ALA A 91 9.14 -62.56 -10.61
N GLY A 92 9.44 -62.23 -9.35
CA GLY A 92 10.79 -62.22 -8.79
C GLY A 92 11.23 -63.61 -8.30
N ARG A 93 11.99 -64.29 -9.15
CA ARG A 93 13.13 -65.22 -8.91
C ARG A 93 13.17 -66.01 -7.58
N GLN A 94 12.98 -67.32 -7.72
CA GLN A 94 13.19 -68.35 -6.70
C GLN A 94 14.64 -68.44 -6.23
N SER A 95 14.78 -68.74 -4.94
CA SER A 95 15.96 -69.29 -4.29
C SER A 95 16.33 -70.66 -4.86
N ARG A 96 17.61 -70.89 -5.12
CA ARG A 96 18.36 -72.12 -4.84
C ARG A 96 19.84 -71.87 -5.02
#